data_AF-A0A949PD82-F1
#
_entry.id   AF-A0A949PD82-F1
#
_cell.length_a   1.000
_cell.length_b   1.000
_cell.length_c   1.000
_cell.angle_alpha   90.00
_cell.angle_beta   90.00
_cell.angle_gamma   90.00
#
_symmetry.space_group_name_H-M   'P 1'
#
loop_
_entity.id
_entity.type
_entity.pdbx_description
1 polymer ?
#
loop_
_entity_poly.entity_id
_entity_poly.type
_entity_poly.pdbx_seq_one_letter_code
_entity_poly.pdbx_strand_id
1 'polypeptide(L)'
;LSLSGLQIDLLDNANKSKGIFIQQIGNSNHLNANTKSISSSINLFQYGNDNEINLNINAVSIKETVVQKGNEHIFFDISLKKTLSHTANVLQVGKNQRLYWQGANSLSEKMFISMKGNNQTILIRNIK
;
A
#
# COMPACT_ATOMS: atom_id res chain seq x y z
N LEU A 1 -29.14 30.11 -7.68
CA LEU A 1 -27.98 29.18 -7.57
C LEU A 1 -27.32 29.13 -8.93
N SER A 2 -26.18 29.80 -9.11
CA SER A 2 -25.50 29.90 -10.40
C SER A 2 -24.92 28.54 -10.81
N LEU A 3 -24.99 28.21 -12.11
CA LEU A 3 -24.37 27.00 -12.68
C LEU A 3 -22.86 26.88 -12.39
N SER A 4 -22.21 27.97 -11.98
CA SER A 4 -20.80 27.98 -11.57
C SER A 4 -20.49 27.10 -10.36
N GLY A 5 -21.44 26.91 -9.43
CA GLY A 5 -21.25 26.04 -8.26
C GLY A 5 -21.27 24.55 -8.62
N LEU A 6 -22.21 24.14 -9.49
CA LEU A 6 -22.33 22.76 -9.97
C LEU A 6 -21.15 22.32 -10.84
N GLN A 7 -20.53 23.24 -11.58
CA GLN A 7 -19.40 22.93 -12.46
C GLN A 7 -18.07 22.76 -11.69
N ILE A 8 -17.89 23.50 -10.58
CA ILE A 8 -16.73 23.35 -9.70
C ILE A 8 -16.77 22.00 -8.95
N ASP A 9 -17.95 21.58 -8.47
CA ASP A 9 -18.12 20.29 -7.78
C ASP A 9 -17.93 19.07 -8.72
N LEU A 10 -18.15 19.24 -10.03
CA LEU A 10 -17.90 18.21 -11.05
C LEU A 10 -16.41 18.10 -11.42
N LEU A 11 -15.66 19.21 -11.42
CA LEU A 11 -14.20 19.24 -11.64
C LEU A 11 -13.41 18.70 -10.45
N ASP A 12 -13.88 18.91 -9.21
CA ASP A 12 -13.26 18.35 -8.00
C ASP A 12 -13.49 16.85 -7.82
N ASN A 13 -14.57 16.29 -8.39
CA ASN A 13 -14.79 14.85 -8.43
C ASN A 13 -13.92 14.13 -9.47
N ALA A 14 -13.45 14.83 -10.52
CA ALA A 14 -12.54 14.27 -11.52
C ALA A 14 -11.08 14.17 -11.02
N ASN A 15 -10.72 14.87 -9.94
CA ASN A 15 -9.33 14.96 -9.44
C ASN A 15 -9.01 14.07 -8.22
N LYS A 16 -9.97 13.28 -7.71
CA LYS A 16 -9.65 12.24 -6.71
C LYS A 16 -9.22 10.97 -7.42
N SER A 17 -7.94 10.91 -7.84
CA SER A 17 -7.38 9.67 -8.39
C SER A 17 -7.54 8.54 -7.38
N LYS A 18 -8.16 7.46 -7.83
CA LYS A 18 -8.29 6.19 -7.12
C LYS A 18 -7.69 5.16 -8.05
N GLY A 19 -6.47 4.75 -7.76
CA GLY A 19 -5.77 3.80 -8.61
C GLY A 19 -4.78 2.96 -7.82
N ILE A 20 -4.63 1.73 -8.27
CA ILE A 20 -3.51 0.86 -7.92
C ILE A 20 -2.67 0.73 -9.19
N PHE A 21 -1.42 1.17 -9.11
CA PHE A 21 -0.43 0.95 -10.15
C PHE A 21 0.41 -0.29 -9.78
N ILE A 22 0.59 -1.18 -10.75
CA ILE A 22 1.23 -2.48 -10.52
C ILE A 22 2.28 -2.71 -11.60
N GLN A 23 3.49 -3.09 -11.19
CA GLN A 23 4.51 -3.60 -12.08
C GLN A 23 5.12 -4.88 -11.49
N GLN A 24 5.05 -5.96 -12.25
CA GLN A 24 5.63 -7.25 -11.88
C GLN A 24 6.61 -7.66 -12.97
N ILE A 25 7.88 -7.84 -12.60
CA ILE A 25 8.96 -8.25 -13.49
C ILE A 25 9.62 -9.48 -12.89
N GLY A 26 9.53 -10.60 -13.60
CA GLY A 26 9.97 -11.93 -13.17
C GLY A 26 8.80 -12.92 -13.16
N ASN A 27 9.02 -14.09 -12.58
CA ASN A 27 8.09 -15.22 -12.61
C ASN A 27 7.33 -15.35 -11.29
N SER A 28 6.08 -15.80 -11.35
CA SER A 28 5.30 -16.21 -10.18
C SER A 28 5.14 -15.14 -9.09
N ASN A 29 5.22 -13.86 -9.44
CA ASN A 29 4.84 -12.80 -8.51
C ASN A 29 3.31 -12.79 -8.32
N HIS A 30 2.86 -12.68 -7.08
CA HIS A 30 1.45 -12.66 -6.73
C HIS A 30 1.06 -11.35 -6.05
N LEU A 31 -0.12 -10.84 -6.42
CA LEU A 31 -0.71 -9.66 -5.83
C LEU A 31 -2.22 -9.90 -5.62
N ASN A 32 -2.67 -9.69 -4.40
CA ASN A 32 -4.09 -9.60 -4.06
C ASN A 32 -4.35 -8.28 -3.33
N ALA A 33 -5.17 -7.41 -3.93
CA ALA A 33 -5.43 -6.08 -3.37
C ALA A 33 -6.93 -5.79 -3.29
N ASN A 34 -7.43 -5.67 -2.07
CA ASN A 34 -8.77 -5.20 -1.75
C ASN A 34 -8.68 -3.91 -0.94
N THR A 35 -9.05 -2.77 -1.55
CA THR A 35 -8.88 -1.45 -0.94
C THR A 35 -10.17 -0.64 -0.99
N LYS A 36 -10.45 0.11 0.08
CA LYS A 36 -11.61 0.99 0.16
C LYS A 36 -11.19 2.39 0.59
N SER A 37 -11.40 3.38 -0.28
CA SER A 37 -10.97 4.77 -0.03
C SER A 37 -11.84 5.83 -0.73
N ILE A 38 -11.73 7.07 -0.23
CA ILE A 38 -12.24 8.27 -0.92
C ILE A 38 -11.16 8.86 -1.85
N SER A 39 -9.89 8.72 -1.48
CA SER A 39 -8.73 9.07 -2.31
C SER A 39 -7.61 8.06 -2.11
N SER A 40 -6.97 7.60 -3.19
CA SER A 40 -5.82 6.73 -3.04
C SER A 40 -4.83 6.72 -4.20
N SER A 41 -3.55 6.57 -3.87
CA SER A 41 -2.48 6.28 -4.83
C SER A 41 -1.61 5.17 -4.27
N ILE A 42 -1.79 3.96 -4.79
CA ILE A 42 -1.08 2.77 -4.35
C ILE A 42 -0.17 2.31 -5.48
N ASN A 43 1.12 2.15 -5.22
CA ASN A 43 2.12 1.77 -6.23
C ASN A 43 2.90 0.53 -5.76
N LEU A 44 2.75 -0.58 -6.50
CA LEU A 44 3.29 -1.88 -6.10
C LEU A 44 4.24 -2.39 -7.19
N PHE A 45 5.49 -2.59 -6.80
CA PHE A 45 6.56 -2.97 -7.72
C PHE A 45 7.24 -4.24 -7.22
N GLN A 46 7.26 -5.27 -8.05
CA GLN A 46 7.91 -6.55 -7.77
C GLN A 46 8.95 -6.82 -8.86
N TYR A 47 10.22 -6.89 -8.45
CA TYR A 47 11.37 -7.16 -9.31
C TYR A 47 12.08 -8.42 -8.82
N GLY A 48 11.79 -9.54 -9.47
CA GLY A 48 12.30 -10.87 -9.13
C GLY A 48 11.18 -11.91 -9.17
N ASN A 49 11.40 -13.06 -8.53
CA ASN A 49 10.49 -14.19 -8.60
C ASN A 49 9.81 -14.47 -7.26
N ASP A 50 8.62 -15.06 -7.32
CA ASP A 50 7.92 -15.61 -6.17
C ASP A 50 7.67 -14.58 -5.05
N ASN A 51 7.54 -13.30 -5.40
CA ASN A 51 7.19 -12.28 -4.42
C ASN A 51 5.68 -12.16 -4.27
N GLU A 52 5.23 -11.83 -3.07
CA GLU A 52 3.82 -11.76 -2.70
C GLU A 52 3.49 -10.43 -2.03
N ILE A 53 2.42 -9.79 -2.49
CA ILE A 53 1.81 -8.63 -1.85
C ILE A 53 0.32 -8.93 -1.60
N ASN A 54 -0.11 -8.77 -0.36
CA ASN A 54 -1.52 -8.85 0.02
C ASN A 54 -1.96 -7.58 0.73
N LEU A 55 -2.94 -6.89 0.16
CA LEU A 55 -3.54 -5.68 0.73
C LEU A 55 -5.02 -5.93 1.03
N ASN A 56 -5.42 -5.68 2.27
CA ASN A 56 -6.82 -5.56 2.66
C ASN A 56 -6.98 -4.32 3.55
N ILE A 57 -7.09 -3.15 2.92
CA ILE A 57 -6.93 -1.86 3.59
C ILE A 57 -8.13 -0.94 3.37
N ASN A 58 -8.51 -0.22 4.43
CA ASN A 58 -9.71 0.62 4.44
C ASN A 58 -9.45 1.92 5.20
N ALA A 59 -9.33 3.02 4.46
CA ALA A 59 -9.14 4.35 5.04
C ALA A 59 -9.75 5.42 4.15
N VAL A 60 -10.04 6.60 4.71
CA VAL A 60 -10.54 7.73 3.91
C VAL A 60 -9.51 8.14 2.85
N SER A 61 -8.23 8.24 3.23
CA SER A 61 -7.10 8.52 2.35
C SER A 61 -6.04 7.42 2.46
N ILE A 62 -5.51 6.90 1.35
CA ILE A 62 -4.37 5.96 1.37
C ILE A 62 -3.32 6.33 0.33
N LYS A 63 -2.04 6.44 0.69
CA LYS A 63 -0.95 6.43 -0.30
C LYS A 63 0.14 5.46 0.12
N GLU A 64 0.34 4.38 -0.62
CA GLU A 64 1.24 3.29 -0.24
C GLU A 64 2.16 2.98 -1.43
N THR A 65 3.47 2.80 -1.20
CA THR A 65 4.41 2.39 -2.26
C THR A 65 5.29 1.26 -1.75
N VAL A 66 5.18 0.08 -2.36
CA VAL A 66 5.99 -1.09 -1.97
C VAL A 66 6.82 -1.57 -3.12
N VAL A 67 8.13 -1.73 -2.87
CA VAL A 67 9.14 -2.16 -3.83
C VAL A 67 9.82 -3.40 -3.27
N GLN A 68 9.66 -4.52 -3.97
CA GLN A 68 10.34 -5.78 -3.70
C GLN A 68 11.41 -5.99 -4.77
N LYS A 69 12.68 -6.07 -4.38
CA LYS A 69 13.84 -6.33 -5.25
C LYS A 69 14.55 -7.58 -4.77
N GLY A 70 14.29 -8.69 -5.43
CA GLY A 70 14.72 -9.99 -4.97
C GLY A 70 13.61 -11.02 -5.09
N ASN A 71 13.79 -12.14 -4.40
CA ASN A 71 12.89 -13.28 -4.52
C ASN A 71 12.25 -13.65 -3.18
N GLU A 72 11.08 -14.27 -3.23
CA GLU A 72 10.39 -14.85 -2.07
C GLU A 72 10.03 -13.81 -1.00
N HIS A 73 9.90 -12.53 -1.36
CA HIS A 73 9.45 -11.50 -0.42
C HIS A 73 7.96 -11.59 -0.18
N ILE A 74 7.53 -11.31 1.05
CA ILE A 74 6.12 -11.17 1.40
C ILE A 74 5.90 -9.81 2.06
N PHE A 75 4.87 -9.12 1.59
CA PHE A 75 4.30 -7.97 2.26
C PHE A 75 2.80 -8.17 2.44
N PHE A 76 2.33 -8.03 3.68
CA PHE A 76 0.95 -8.24 4.07
C PHE A 76 0.45 -7.05 4.87
N ASP A 77 -0.47 -6.25 4.31
CA ASP A 77 -1.04 -5.08 4.96
C ASP A 77 -2.54 -5.23 5.16
N ILE A 78 -2.99 -5.14 6.42
CA ILE A 78 -4.40 -5.27 6.78
C ILE A 78 -4.88 -4.14 7.67
N SER A 79 -6.08 -3.65 7.35
CA SER A 79 -6.86 -2.75 8.19
C SER A 79 -8.02 -3.50 8.85
N LEU A 80 -8.03 -3.57 10.18
CA LEU A 80 -9.14 -4.17 10.94
C LEU A 80 -10.37 -3.25 11.03
N LYS A 81 -10.17 -1.94 10.88
CA LYS A 81 -11.22 -0.91 10.95
C LYS A 81 -10.92 0.21 9.96
N LYS A 82 -11.95 0.95 9.57
CA LYS A 82 -11.78 2.14 8.73
C LYS A 82 -11.00 3.21 9.49
N THR A 83 -9.92 3.72 8.91
CA THR A 83 -9.14 4.84 9.47
C THR A 83 -9.34 6.13 8.65
N LEU A 84 -8.85 7.26 9.17
CA LEU A 84 -8.85 8.53 8.44
C LEU A 84 -7.73 8.55 7.37
N SER A 85 -6.56 8.04 7.70
CA SER A 85 -5.40 7.97 6.81
C SER A 85 -4.72 6.60 6.95
N HIS A 86 -4.03 6.16 5.90
CA HIS A 86 -3.05 5.07 5.99
C HIS A 86 -2.02 5.19 4.87
N THR A 87 -0.74 5.28 5.23
CA THR A 87 0.37 5.49 4.28
C THR A 87 1.41 4.42 4.59
N ALA A 88 1.88 3.64 3.62
CA ALA A 88 2.94 2.64 3.86
C ALA A 88 3.97 2.70 2.72
N ASN A 89 5.24 2.96 3.03
CA ASN A 89 6.31 2.94 2.04
C ASN A 89 7.36 1.92 2.47
N VAL A 90 7.48 0.83 1.70
CA VAL A 90 8.31 -0.33 2.08
C VAL A 90 9.24 -0.73 0.95
N LEU A 91 10.52 -0.88 1.28
CA LEU A 91 11.57 -1.37 0.40
C LEU A 91 12.12 -2.69 0.95
N GLN A 92 11.95 -3.77 0.19
CA GLN A 92 12.54 -5.08 0.48
C GLN A 92 13.63 -5.37 -0.57
N VAL A 93 14.86 -5.59 -0.13
CA VAL A 93 16.00 -5.91 -1.01
C VAL A 93 16.72 -7.16 -0.51
N GLY A 94 16.63 -8.27 -1.24
CA GLY A 94 17.36 -9.50 -0.94
C GLY A 94 16.54 -10.76 -1.18
N LYS A 95 16.39 -11.62 -0.17
CA LYS A 95 15.63 -12.87 -0.32
C LYS A 95 14.80 -13.22 0.92
N ASN A 96 13.59 -13.74 0.73
CA ASN A 96 12.76 -14.32 1.79
C ASN A 96 12.57 -13.37 2.99
N GLN A 97 12.18 -12.13 2.71
CA GLN A 97 11.85 -11.14 3.74
C GLN A 97 10.33 -11.04 3.89
N ARG A 98 9.84 -10.94 5.12
CA ARG A 98 8.40 -10.90 5.42
C ARG A 98 8.08 -9.67 6.24
N LEU A 99 7.16 -8.85 5.75
CA LEU A 99 6.62 -7.72 6.51
C LEU A 99 5.12 -7.89 6.68
N TYR A 100 4.68 -7.95 7.93
CA TYR A 100 3.28 -7.93 8.32
C TYR A 100 2.95 -6.58 8.93
N TRP A 101 2.03 -5.85 8.32
CA TRP A 101 1.55 -4.54 8.75
C TRP A 101 0.09 -4.64 9.15
N GLN A 102 -0.22 -4.32 10.40
CA GLN A 102 -1.56 -4.45 10.95
C GLN A 102 -2.05 -3.11 11.51
N GLY A 103 -3.03 -2.51 10.84
CA GLY A 103 -3.66 -1.26 11.24
C GLY A 103 -2.84 -0.02 10.92
N ALA A 104 -3.40 1.13 11.30
CA ALA A 104 -2.79 2.43 11.11
C ALA A 104 -3.09 3.37 12.28
N ASN A 105 -2.11 4.19 12.64
CA ASN A 105 -2.21 5.26 13.62
C ASN A 105 -1.30 6.44 13.22
N SER A 106 -1.31 7.50 14.03
CA SER A 106 -0.55 8.73 13.76
C SER A 106 0.97 8.53 13.74
N LEU A 107 1.50 7.48 14.37
CA LEU A 107 2.92 7.13 14.26
C LEU A 107 3.20 6.44 12.92
N SER A 108 2.35 5.49 12.53
CA SER A 108 2.56 4.69 11.34
C SER A 108 2.46 5.48 10.05
N GLU A 109 1.67 6.55 10.04
CA GLU A 109 1.56 7.51 8.93
C GLU A 109 2.91 8.17 8.56
N LYS A 110 3.91 8.08 9.44
CA LYS A 110 5.25 8.67 9.29
C LYS A 110 6.36 7.63 9.13
N MET A 111 6.03 6.34 9.07
CA MET A 111 7.02 5.27 9.03
C MET A 111 7.46 4.95 7.60
N PHE A 112 8.73 4.57 7.47
CA PHE A 112 9.32 3.94 6.28
C PHE A 112 10.08 2.69 6.72
N ILE A 113 9.84 1.57 6.05
CA ILE A 113 10.50 0.29 6.37
C ILE A 113 11.43 -0.10 5.24
N SER A 114 12.70 -0.30 5.57
CA SER A 114 13.72 -0.83 4.67
C SER A 114 14.24 -2.15 5.22
N MET A 115 14.10 -3.22 4.44
CA MET A 115 14.62 -4.54 4.76
C MET A 115 15.71 -4.89 3.75
N LYS A 116 16.91 -5.22 4.23
CA LYS A 116 18.05 -5.59 3.37
C LYS A 116 18.73 -6.86 3.88
N GLY A 117 19.01 -7.78 2.96
CA GLY A 117 19.61 -9.08 3.28
C GLY A 117 18.58 -10.21 3.17
N ASN A 118 18.75 -11.28 3.94
CA ASN A 118 17.98 -12.51 3.75
C ASN A 118 17.25 -12.93 5.02
N ASN A 119 16.09 -13.58 4.85
CA ASN A 119 15.38 -14.31 5.92
C ASN A 119 14.92 -13.46 7.11
N GLN A 120 14.58 -12.19 6.89
CA GLN A 120 14.11 -11.28 7.94
C GLN A 120 12.58 -11.27 8.03
N THR A 121 12.03 -11.20 9.24
CA THR A 121 10.60 -10.99 9.45
C THR A 121 10.38 -9.80 10.37
N ILE A 122 9.49 -8.89 9.97
CA ILE A 122 9.05 -7.74 10.78
C ILE A 122 7.53 -7.82 10.91
N LEU A 123 7.03 -7.60 12.13
CA LEU A 123 5.61 -7.45 12.44
C LEU A 123 5.38 -6.07 13.05
N ILE A 124 4.48 -5.30 12.45
CA ILE A 124 4.07 -3.98 12.90
C ILE A 124 2.59 -4.04 13.28
N ARG A 125 2.28 -3.68 14.53
CA ARG A 125 0.91 -3.65 15.06
C ARG A 125 0.55 -2.24 15.51
N ASN A 126 -0.16 -1.52 14.64
CA ASN A 126 -0.65 -0.16 14.86
C ASN A 126 -2.14 -0.17 15.21
N ILE A 127 -2.54 -1.11 16.06
CA ILE A 127 -3.92 -1.28 16.48
C ILE A 127 -4.12 -0.49 17.77
N LYS A 128 -5.14 0.36 17.80
CA LYS A 128 -5.63 1.05 19.00
C LYS A 128 -6.92 0.40 19.47
#